data_AF-A0A507QKU9-F1
#
_entry.id   AF-A0A507QKU9-F1
#
_cell.length_a   1.000
_cell.length_b   1.000
_cell.length_c   1.000
_cell.angle_alpha   90.00
_cell.angle_beta   90.00
_cell.angle_gamma   90.00
#
_symmetry.space_group_name_H-M   'P 1'
#
loop_
_entity.id
_entity.type
_entity.pdbx_description
1 polymer ?
#
loop_
_entity_poly.entity_id
_entity_poly.type
_entity_poly.pdbx_seq_one_letter_code
_entity_poly.pdbx_strand_id
1 'polypeptide(L)'
;MASYSGPYAKELQIACLTVQRAALLTKKLLESVDKGSIDKSDSTPVTIADFAAQALIIAAIQGVFPEDEFVGEEDSKALRQDPILLQRTWDLIASTRLENEECESMLNTPSSKEEMLELIDLGTQGKCNGSGRTWTLDPVDGTATFMLGQQYAVCLALIEDGSQKVGVLGCPNLNLESGVIKEEIVDRDGHGYMISAVKDQGVSIRKMGRGALLPARKLDQIPQITDPSEIRFVDCSVAASSNFTLHGQVASRLGAPWPHMTNLWSTQMRYVAIAVGGCNATIKMPRKPKYRSNIWDHAGGMLIAEEVGCKVTDLQGNPVECGLGRTLAGCHGMIVAPASIHQRLVEAVRETTLQSAGDRP
;
A
#
# COMPACT_ATOMS: atom_id res chain seq x y z
N MET A 1 14.29 -20.79 -10.34
CA MET A 1 13.25 -20.00 -9.67
C MET A 1 13.28 -20.28 -8.19
N ALA A 2 13.11 -19.27 -7.32
CA ALA A 2 12.85 -19.52 -5.91
C ALA A 2 11.52 -20.28 -5.81
N SER A 3 11.55 -21.53 -5.35
CA SER A 3 10.34 -22.31 -5.15
C SER A 3 9.63 -21.76 -3.91
N TYR A 4 8.46 -21.15 -4.12
CA TYR A 4 7.54 -20.88 -3.02
C TYR A 4 6.95 -22.22 -2.58
N SER A 5 6.99 -22.50 -1.28
CA SER A 5 6.42 -23.72 -0.70
C SER A 5 5.65 -23.37 0.57
N GLY A 6 4.52 -24.03 0.79
CA GLY A 6 3.66 -23.83 1.97
C GLY A 6 2.35 -23.11 1.66
N PRO A 7 1.54 -22.82 2.69
CA PRO A 7 0.28 -22.09 2.54
C PRO A 7 0.48 -20.75 1.85
N TYR A 8 -0.42 -20.42 0.91
CA TYR A 8 -0.41 -19.20 0.09
C TYR A 8 0.82 -19.00 -0.81
N ALA A 9 1.62 -20.05 -1.06
CA ALA A 9 2.80 -19.96 -1.91
C ALA A 9 2.47 -19.52 -3.35
N LYS A 10 1.39 -20.05 -3.93
CA LYS A 10 0.95 -19.72 -5.29
C LYS A 10 0.43 -18.28 -5.35
N GLU A 11 -0.38 -17.89 -4.38
CA GLU A 11 -0.92 -16.55 -4.20
C GLU A 11 0.21 -15.52 -4.12
N LEU A 12 1.21 -15.76 -3.27
CA LEU A 12 2.36 -14.88 -3.13
C LEU A 12 3.16 -14.79 -4.43
N GLN A 13 3.37 -15.90 -5.15
CA GLN A 13 4.10 -15.90 -6.40
C GLN A 13 3.40 -15.04 -7.46
N ILE A 14 2.10 -15.25 -7.68
CA ILE A 14 1.33 -14.48 -8.67
C ILE A 14 1.23 -13.02 -8.25
N ALA A 15 0.98 -12.74 -6.96
CA ALA A 15 0.94 -11.39 -6.42
C ALA A 15 2.27 -10.64 -6.63
N CYS A 16 3.42 -11.27 -6.33
CA CYS A 16 4.73 -10.69 -6.58
C CYS A 16 4.98 -10.43 -8.08
N LEU A 17 4.62 -11.37 -8.95
CA LEU A 17 4.82 -11.22 -10.39
C LEU A 17 3.95 -10.08 -10.97
N THR A 18 2.67 -10.03 -10.60
CA THR A 18 1.76 -9.01 -11.14
C THR A 18 2.04 -7.62 -10.57
N VAL A 19 2.40 -7.50 -9.28
CA VAL A 19 2.83 -6.23 -8.68
C VAL A 19 4.14 -5.74 -9.32
N GLN A 20 5.09 -6.64 -9.63
CA GLN A 20 6.30 -6.24 -10.36
C GLN A 20 5.94 -5.72 -11.76
N ARG A 21 5.05 -6.41 -12.50
CA ARG A 21 4.60 -5.99 -13.82
C ARG A 21 3.91 -4.62 -13.79
N ALA A 22 3.05 -4.38 -12.80
CA ALA A 22 2.41 -3.09 -12.59
C ALA A 22 3.41 -1.99 -12.17
N ALA A 23 4.41 -2.29 -11.34
CA ALA A 23 5.48 -1.36 -10.98
C ALA A 23 6.34 -0.93 -12.21
N LEU A 24 6.56 -1.83 -13.17
CA LEU A 24 7.21 -1.49 -14.44
C LEU A 24 6.35 -0.53 -15.27
N LEU A 25 5.05 -0.78 -15.30
CA LEU A 25 4.07 0.06 -16.00
C LEU A 25 4.09 1.49 -15.46
N THR A 26 4.03 1.65 -14.13
CA THR A 26 4.03 2.97 -13.48
C THR A 26 5.35 3.71 -13.71
N LYS A 27 6.50 3.02 -13.67
CA LYS A 27 7.82 3.63 -13.98
C LYS A 27 7.93 4.09 -15.43
N LYS A 28 7.48 3.26 -16.39
CA LYS A 28 7.44 3.62 -17.81
C LYS A 28 6.64 4.89 -18.07
N LEU A 29 5.53 5.06 -17.34
CA LEU A 29 4.71 6.26 -17.45
C LEU A 29 5.40 7.49 -16.85
N LEU A 30 6.00 7.38 -15.66
CA LEU A 30 6.79 8.48 -15.07
C LEU A 30 7.92 8.93 -15.99
N GLU A 31 8.66 8.01 -16.60
CA GLU A 31 9.70 8.36 -17.57
C GLU A 31 9.14 9.12 -18.78
N SER A 32 7.94 8.77 -19.23
CA SER A 32 7.28 9.43 -20.35
C SER A 32 6.83 10.85 -20.00
N VAL A 33 6.36 11.04 -18.77
CA VAL A 33 6.05 12.37 -18.19
C VAL A 33 7.32 13.21 -18.05
N ASP A 34 8.41 12.63 -17.55
CA ASP A 34 9.70 13.34 -17.37
C ASP A 34 10.36 13.75 -18.69
N LYS A 35 10.18 12.95 -19.75
CA LYS A 35 10.62 13.29 -21.12
C LYS A 35 9.75 14.37 -21.78
N GLY A 36 8.74 14.91 -21.08
CA GLY A 36 7.82 15.93 -21.61
C GLY A 36 6.88 15.40 -22.69
N SER A 37 6.77 14.07 -22.84
CA SER A 37 5.81 13.46 -23.77
C SER A 37 4.37 13.53 -23.24
N ILE A 38 4.22 13.84 -21.95
CA ILE A 38 2.93 14.04 -21.27
C ILE A 38 3.07 15.23 -20.31
N ASP A 39 2.06 16.10 -20.24
CA ASP A 39 2.06 17.28 -19.36
C ASP A 39 1.98 16.87 -17.88
N LYS A 40 2.83 17.49 -17.04
CA LYS A 40 2.88 17.26 -15.57
C LYS A 40 1.73 17.93 -14.82
N SER A 41 1.10 18.95 -15.41
CA SER A 41 -0.05 19.64 -14.83
C SER A 41 -1.38 18.94 -15.11
N ASP A 42 -1.37 17.98 -16.04
CA ASP A 42 -2.50 17.12 -16.37
C ASP A 42 -2.55 15.95 -15.37
N SER A 43 -3.70 15.68 -14.78
CA SER A 43 -3.95 14.52 -13.91
C SER A 43 -4.17 13.22 -14.70
N THR A 44 -4.33 13.30 -16.02
CA THR A 44 -4.46 12.15 -16.91
C THR A 44 -3.39 11.06 -16.75
N PRO A 45 -2.09 11.35 -16.50
CA PRO A 45 -1.07 10.32 -16.35
C PRO A 45 -1.33 9.41 -15.16
N VAL A 46 -1.65 9.98 -14.00
CA VAL A 46 -1.88 9.14 -12.82
C VAL A 46 -3.13 8.28 -13.02
N THR A 47 -4.20 8.87 -13.55
CA THR A 47 -5.42 8.15 -13.96
C THR A 47 -5.13 6.98 -14.92
N ILE A 48 -4.25 7.16 -15.91
CA ILE A 48 -3.83 6.08 -16.82
C ILE A 48 -3.08 4.97 -16.06
N ALA A 49 -2.16 5.33 -15.16
CA ALA A 49 -1.43 4.36 -14.35
C ALA A 49 -2.37 3.56 -13.44
N ASP A 50 -3.29 4.22 -12.76
CA ASP A 50 -4.26 3.62 -11.86
C ASP A 50 -5.10 2.56 -12.58
N PHE A 51 -5.75 2.95 -13.68
CA PHE A 51 -6.59 2.02 -14.47
C PHE A 51 -5.78 0.86 -15.07
N ALA A 52 -4.61 1.15 -15.62
CA ALA A 52 -3.81 0.12 -16.28
C ALA A 52 -3.22 -0.89 -15.29
N ALA A 53 -2.73 -0.42 -14.14
CA ALA A 53 -2.24 -1.30 -13.08
C ALA A 53 -3.38 -2.14 -12.49
N GLN A 54 -4.55 -1.54 -12.21
CA GLN A 54 -5.71 -2.29 -11.71
C GLN A 54 -6.15 -3.38 -12.69
N ALA A 55 -6.26 -3.07 -13.99
CA ALA A 55 -6.61 -4.06 -15.01
C ALA A 55 -5.60 -5.22 -15.09
N LEU A 56 -4.29 -4.94 -15.11
CA LEU A 56 -3.24 -5.96 -15.17
C LEU A 56 -3.20 -6.85 -13.92
N ILE A 57 -3.43 -6.26 -12.74
CA ILE A 57 -3.44 -6.98 -11.48
C ILE A 57 -4.64 -7.91 -11.41
N ILE A 58 -5.84 -7.39 -11.68
CA ILE A 58 -7.07 -8.19 -11.64
C ILE A 58 -7.04 -9.30 -12.69
N ALA A 59 -6.61 -9.01 -13.93
CA ALA A 59 -6.47 -10.03 -14.98
C ALA A 59 -5.60 -11.21 -14.52
N ALA A 60 -4.41 -10.91 -14.00
CA ALA A 60 -3.45 -11.93 -13.57
C ALA A 60 -3.98 -12.79 -12.41
N ILE A 61 -4.60 -12.16 -11.41
CA ILE A 61 -5.10 -12.87 -10.24
C ILE A 61 -6.35 -13.69 -10.61
N GLN A 62 -7.33 -13.10 -11.31
CA GLN A 62 -8.55 -13.78 -11.72
C GLN A 62 -8.26 -14.98 -12.64
N GLY A 63 -7.26 -14.85 -13.53
CA GLY A 63 -6.83 -15.95 -14.40
C GLY A 63 -6.34 -17.19 -13.65
N VAL A 64 -5.85 -17.02 -12.42
CA VAL A 64 -5.34 -18.10 -11.58
C VAL A 64 -6.34 -18.50 -10.49
N PHE A 65 -7.14 -17.55 -9.99
CA PHE A 65 -8.11 -17.68 -8.91
C PHE A 65 -9.47 -17.10 -9.37
N PRO A 66 -10.21 -17.82 -10.24
CA PRO A 66 -11.41 -17.28 -10.90
C PRO A 66 -12.59 -17.02 -9.96
N GLU A 67 -12.59 -17.64 -8.77
CA GLU A 67 -13.66 -17.54 -7.78
C GLU A 67 -13.39 -16.47 -6.70
N ASP A 68 -12.20 -15.85 -6.68
CA ASP A 68 -11.85 -14.85 -5.67
C ASP A 68 -12.54 -13.50 -5.99
N GLU A 69 -12.99 -12.78 -4.95
CA GLU A 69 -13.54 -11.42 -5.10
C GLU A 69 -12.44 -10.35 -5.23
N PHE A 70 -12.80 -9.17 -5.77
CA PHE A 70 -11.89 -8.04 -5.92
C PHE A 70 -12.44 -6.75 -5.33
N VAL A 71 -11.61 -6.05 -4.54
CA VAL A 71 -11.86 -4.70 -4.03
C VAL A 71 -10.71 -3.79 -4.43
N GLY A 72 -10.86 -3.13 -5.58
CA GLY A 72 -9.96 -2.09 -6.09
C GLY A 72 -10.54 -0.69 -5.91
N GLU A 73 -9.69 0.32 -6.02
CA GLU A 73 -10.06 1.74 -5.89
C GLU A 73 -10.88 2.26 -7.08
N GLU A 74 -10.51 1.84 -8.29
CA GLU A 74 -10.91 2.51 -9.52
C GLU A 74 -12.17 1.94 -10.18
N ASP A 75 -12.89 2.78 -10.94
CA ASP A 75 -13.99 2.39 -11.83
C ASP A 75 -13.76 2.85 -13.28
N SER A 76 -14.38 2.18 -14.26
CA SER A 76 -14.10 2.45 -15.66
C SER A 76 -14.87 3.64 -16.26
N LYS A 77 -15.66 4.40 -15.48
CA LYS A 77 -16.58 5.41 -16.02
C LYS A 77 -15.86 6.49 -16.82
N ALA A 78 -14.71 6.96 -16.33
CA ALA A 78 -13.91 7.97 -17.01
C ALA A 78 -13.43 7.47 -18.39
N LEU A 79 -12.95 6.22 -18.47
CA LEU A 79 -12.50 5.60 -19.71
C LEU A 79 -13.63 5.45 -20.73
N ARG A 80 -14.83 5.10 -20.28
CA ARG A 80 -16.01 4.97 -21.17
C ARG A 80 -16.46 6.30 -21.77
N GLN A 81 -16.12 7.42 -21.12
CA GLN A 81 -16.50 8.77 -21.55
C GLN A 81 -15.41 9.45 -22.39
N ASP A 82 -14.16 8.97 -22.32
CA ASP A 82 -13.02 9.54 -23.02
C ASP A 82 -12.29 8.47 -23.88
N PRO A 83 -12.57 8.43 -25.20
CA PRO A 83 -11.91 7.50 -26.12
C PRO A 83 -10.40 7.66 -26.22
N ILE A 84 -9.86 8.87 -25.96
CA ILE A 84 -8.41 9.12 -26.00
C ILE A 84 -7.77 8.52 -24.75
N LEU A 85 -8.35 8.78 -23.58
CA LEU A 85 -7.91 8.17 -22.32
C LEU A 85 -7.96 6.64 -22.39
N LEU A 86 -9.06 6.08 -22.94
CA LEU A 86 -9.22 4.66 -23.17
C LEU A 86 -8.12 4.09 -24.07
N GLN A 87 -7.85 4.72 -25.21
CA GLN A 87 -6.80 4.28 -26.12
C GLN A 87 -5.42 4.32 -25.46
N ARG A 88 -5.07 5.41 -24.76
CA ARG A 88 -3.77 5.55 -24.08
C ARG A 88 -3.57 4.52 -22.97
N THR A 89 -4.63 4.23 -22.22
CA THR A 89 -4.62 3.20 -21.16
C THR A 89 -4.39 1.82 -21.78
N TRP A 90 -5.11 1.51 -22.86
CA TRP A 90 -4.92 0.26 -23.61
C TRP A 90 -3.51 0.11 -24.18
N ASP A 91 -2.96 1.16 -24.80
CA ASP A 91 -1.60 1.13 -25.37
C ASP A 91 -0.54 0.90 -24.29
N LEU A 92 -0.74 1.46 -23.09
CA LEU A 92 0.16 1.24 -21.97
C LEU A 92 0.11 -0.21 -21.48
N ILE A 93 -1.07 -0.80 -21.35
CA ILE A 93 -1.25 -2.23 -21.01
C ILE A 93 -0.60 -3.11 -22.08
N ALA A 94 -0.96 -2.91 -23.35
CA ALA A 94 -0.50 -3.74 -24.47
C ALA A 94 1.04 -3.70 -24.66
N SER A 95 1.67 -2.63 -24.21
CA SER A 95 3.13 -2.44 -24.29
C SER A 95 3.88 -2.75 -23.00
N THR A 96 3.20 -3.27 -21.97
CA THR A 96 3.80 -3.66 -20.68
C THR A 96 3.80 -5.16 -20.54
N ARG A 97 4.98 -5.73 -20.29
CA ARG A 97 5.19 -7.15 -20.00
C ARG A 97 6.48 -7.35 -19.22
N LEU A 98 6.62 -8.47 -18.52
CA LEU A 98 7.90 -8.93 -17.99
C LEU A 98 8.79 -9.44 -19.14
N GLU A 99 10.09 -9.22 -19.03
CA GLU A 99 11.10 -9.68 -20.00
C GLU A 99 11.40 -11.19 -19.91
N ASN A 100 10.95 -11.84 -18.84
CA ASN A 100 11.09 -13.28 -18.68
C ASN A 100 9.80 -13.98 -19.13
N GLU A 101 9.88 -14.68 -20.26
CA GLU A 101 8.73 -15.34 -20.91
C GLU A 101 8.03 -16.37 -20.00
N GLU A 102 8.79 -17.14 -19.22
CA GLU A 102 8.23 -18.12 -18.29
C GLU A 102 7.36 -17.43 -17.23
N CYS A 103 7.88 -16.38 -16.60
CA CYS A 103 7.13 -15.59 -15.62
C CYS A 103 5.95 -14.85 -16.26
N GLU A 104 6.12 -14.26 -17.44
CA GLU A 104 5.05 -13.54 -18.13
C GLU A 104 3.90 -14.49 -18.52
N SER A 105 4.21 -15.72 -18.94
CA SER A 105 3.19 -16.72 -19.30
C SER A 105 2.31 -17.16 -18.13
N MET A 106 2.72 -16.87 -16.88
CA MET A 106 1.91 -17.13 -15.68
C MET A 106 0.86 -16.05 -15.44
N LEU A 107 0.92 -14.91 -16.14
CA LEU A 107 0.09 -13.75 -15.88
C LEU A 107 -0.84 -13.49 -17.07
N ASN A 108 -2.14 -13.65 -16.84
CA ASN A 108 -3.13 -13.20 -17.79
C ASN A 108 -3.06 -11.67 -17.99
N THR A 109 -3.40 -11.23 -19.18
CA THR A 109 -3.48 -9.82 -19.60
C THR A 109 -4.80 -9.65 -20.35
N PRO A 110 -5.50 -8.52 -20.20
CA PRO A 110 -6.73 -8.28 -20.94
C PRO A 110 -6.49 -8.40 -22.46
N SER A 111 -7.37 -9.09 -23.18
CA SER A 111 -7.28 -9.35 -24.62
C SER A 111 -7.96 -8.28 -25.48
N SER A 112 -8.80 -7.45 -24.87
CA SER A 112 -9.51 -6.35 -25.52
C SER A 112 -9.72 -5.16 -24.58
N LYS A 113 -10.09 -4.00 -25.15
CA LYS A 113 -10.47 -2.82 -24.36
C LYS A 113 -11.73 -3.07 -23.55
N GLU A 114 -12.68 -3.82 -24.10
CA GLU A 114 -13.92 -4.19 -23.43
C GLU A 114 -13.63 -5.03 -22.18
N GLU A 115 -12.80 -6.07 -22.32
CA GLU A 115 -12.35 -6.89 -21.19
C GLU A 115 -11.55 -6.08 -20.16
N MET A 116 -10.69 -5.16 -20.62
CA MET A 116 -9.97 -4.24 -19.73
C MET A 116 -10.93 -3.42 -18.86
N LEU A 117 -12.00 -2.87 -19.44
CA LEU A 117 -13.00 -2.09 -18.71
C LEU A 117 -13.79 -2.96 -17.72
N GLU A 118 -14.14 -4.19 -18.10
CA GLU A 118 -14.83 -5.15 -17.23
C GLU A 118 -13.96 -5.55 -16.03
N LEU A 119 -12.67 -5.77 -16.24
CA LEU A 119 -11.70 -6.09 -15.17
C LEU A 119 -11.52 -4.92 -14.21
N ILE A 120 -11.47 -3.68 -14.70
CA ILE A 120 -11.45 -2.50 -13.83
C ILE A 120 -12.72 -2.45 -12.98
N ASP A 121 -13.89 -2.60 -13.61
CA ASP A 121 -15.18 -2.57 -12.92
C ASP A 121 -15.34 -3.73 -11.91
N LEU A 122 -14.70 -4.88 -12.14
CA LEU A 122 -14.70 -6.01 -11.19
C LEU A 122 -14.15 -5.61 -9.82
N GLY A 123 -13.15 -4.72 -9.77
CA GLY A 123 -12.62 -4.17 -8.51
C GLY A 123 -13.64 -3.35 -7.70
N THR A 124 -14.70 -2.86 -8.34
CA THR A 124 -15.76 -2.10 -7.65
C THR A 124 -16.86 -2.98 -7.07
N GLN A 125 -16.92 -4.25 -7.51
CA GLN A 125 -18.04 -5.15 -7.21
C GLN A 125 -17.85 -5.93 -5.91
N GLY A 126 -16.60 -6.24 -5.54
CA GLY A 126 -16.32 -6.98 -4.31
C GLY A 126 -16.75 -6.22 -3.07
N LYS A 127 -17.25 -6.98 -2.10
CA LYS A 127 -17.78 -6.42 -0.85
C LYS A 127 -16.91 -6.71 0.35
N CYS A 128 -16.06 -7.75 0.30
CA CYS A 128 -15.24 -8.16 1.45
C CYS A 128 -16.09 -8.27 2.73
N ASN A 129 -17.12 -9.13 2.69
CA ASN A 129 -18.15 -9.27 3.73
C ASN A 129 -17.75 -10.23 4.87
N GLY A 130 -16.45 -10.49 5.04
CA GLY A 130 -15.92 -11.27 6.15
C GLY A 130 -15.93 -12.79 5.95
N SER A 131 -16.36 -13.28 4.79
CA SER A 131 -16.29 -14.69 4.41
C SER A 131 -15.66 -14.87 3.04
N GLY A 132 -14.92 -15.96 2.85
CA GLY A 132 -14.28 -16.27 1.57
C GLY A 132 -13.06 -15.41 1.31
N ARG A 133 -12.65 -15.35 0.04
CA ARG A 133 -11.39 -14.77 -0.41
C ARG A 133 -11.61 -13.50 -1.20
N THR A 134 -10.94 -12.44 -0.80
CA THR A 134 -10.99 -11.15 -1.48
C THR A 134 -9.60 -10.58 -1.66
N TRP A 135 -9.22 -10.30 -2.90
CA TRP A 135 -8.05 -9.49 -3.21
C TRP A 135 -8.42 -8.02 -3.14
N THR A 136 -7.65 -7.24 -2.39
CA THR A 136 -7.78 -5.79 -2.37
C THR A 136 -6.52 -5.14 -2.91
N LEU A 137 -6.70 -4.08 -3.69
CA LEU A 137 -5.60 -3.38 -4.34
C LEU A 137 -5.79 -1.87 -4.37
N ASP A 138 -4.67 -1.18 -4.26
CA ASP A 138 -4.51 0.23 -4.61
C ASP A 138 -3.45 0.26 -5.71
N PRO A 139 -3.84 0.59 -6.96
CA PRO A 139 -2.92 0.54 -8.09
C PRO A 139 -1.77 1.55 -7.97
N VAL A 140 -2.01 2.72 -7.37
CA VAL A 140 -0.98 3.75 -7.11
C VAL A 140 -1.29 4.48 -5.80
N ASP A 141 -0.92 3.86 -4.67
CA ASP A 141 -1.01 4.53 -3.37
C ASP A 141 0.03 5.66 -3.31
N GLY A 142 -0.48 6.88 -3.18
CA GLY A 142 0.32 8.10 -3.24
C GLY A 142 0.30 8.80 -4.58
N THR A 143 -0.83 8.79 -5.29
CA THR A 143 -1.15 9.56 -6.51
C THR A 143 -0.51 10.97 -6.56
N ALA A 144 -0.59 11.73 -5.47
CA ALA A 144 -0.06 13.10 -5.41
C ALA A 144 1.47 13.16 -5.49
N THR A 145 2.16 12.25 -4.81
CA THR A 145 3.63 12.16 -4.80
C THR A 145 4.16 11.42 -6.03
N PHE A 146 3.38 10.49 -6.59
CA PHE A 146 3.64 9.87 -7.88
C PHE A 146 3.84 10.93 -8.98
N MET A 147 2.94 11.90 -9.09
CA MET A 147 3.04 12.98 -10.09
C MET A 147 4.27 13.90 -9.91
N LEU A 148 4.85 13.93 -8.70
CA LEU A 148 6.07 14.65 -8.38
C LEU A 148 7.34 13.80 -8.60
N GLY A 149 7.20 12.53 -9.01
CA GLY A 149 8.29 11.58 -9.11
C GLY A 149 8.87 11.15 -7.76
N GLN A 150 8.08 11.29 -6.69
CA GLN A 150 8.45 10.98 -5.31
C GLN A 150 8.03 9.54 -4.92
N GLN A 151 7.86 9.23 -3.64
CA GLN A 151 7.51 7.88 -3.19
C GLN A 151 6.05 7.55 -3.50
N TYR A 152 5.80 6.31 -3.90
CA TYR A 152 4.47 5.73 -4.11
C TYR A 152 4.58 4.21 -4.05
N ALA A 153 3.45 3.52 -3.95
CA ALA A 153 3.41 2.07 -3.93
C ALA A 153 2.31 1.50 -4.82
N VAL A 154 2.59 0.34 -5.42
CA VAL A 154 1.58 -0.54 -6.02
C VAL A 154 1.23 -1.60 -4.98
N CYS A 155 -0.03 -1.68 -4.59
CA CYS A 155 -0.43 -2.40 -3.39
C CYS A 155 -1.41 -3.54 -3.71
N LEU A 156 -1.13 -4.73 -3.18
CA LEU A 156 -1.99 -5.88 -3.32
C LEU A 156 -2.01 -6.70 -2.03
N ALA A 157 -3.19 -7.09 -1.58
CA ALA A 157 -3.35 -7.97 -0.43
C ALA A 157 -4.47 -8.98 -0.66
N LEU A 158 -4.32 -10.18 -0.09
CA LEU A 158 -5.38 -11.18 0.02
C LEU A 158 -5.93 -11.14 1.44
N ILE A 159 -7.24 -10.96 1.55
CA ILE A 159 -8.03 -11.12 2.77
C ILE A 159 -8.81 -12.42 2.64
N GLU A 160 -8.77 -13.27 3.66
CA GLU A 160 -9.57 -14.49 3.75
C GLU A 160 -10.22 -14.54 5.12
N ASP A 161 -11.55 -14.69 5.12
CA ASP A 161 -12.40 -14.70 6.33
C ASP A 161 -12.12 -13.49 7.25
N GLY A 162 -12.05 -12.29 6.63
CA GLY A 162 -11.88 -11.01 7.30
C GLY A 162 -10.46 -10.68 7.79
N SER A 163 -9.49 -11.58 7.59
CA SER A 163 -8.10 -11.42 8.02
C SER A 163 -7.12 -11.42 6.84
N GLN A 164 -6.05 -10.63 6.92
CA GLN A 164 -5.04 -10.57 5.85
C GLN A 164 -4.18 -11.83 5.86
N LYS A 165 -3.97 -12.43 4.67
CA LYS A 165 -3.18 -13.66 4.49
C LYS A 165 -1.91 -13.42 3.69
N VAL A 166 -1.98 -12.56 2.67
CA VAL A 166 -0.86 -12.18 1.81
C VAL A 166 -0.86 -10.67 1.64
N GLY A 167 0.32 -10.05 1.69
CA GLY A 167 0.50 -8.63 1.40
C GLY A 167 1.74 -8.44 0.52
N VAL A 168 1.61 -7.68 -0.56
CA VAL A 168 2.69 -7.36 -1.50
C VAL A 168 2.63 -5.87 -1.83
N LEU A 169 3.70 -5.16 -1.50
CA LEU A 169 3.89 -3.74 -1.80
C LEU A 169 5.08 -3.60 -2.74
N GLY A 170 4.81 -3.20 -3.98
CA GLY A 170 5.83 -2.78 -4.93
C GLY A 170 6.11 -1.31 -4.73
N CYS A 171 7.36 -0.95 -4.43
CA CYS A 171 7.76 0.43 -4.14
C CYS A 171 8.79 0.87 -5.20
N PRO A 172 8.35 1.37 -6.37
CA PRO A 172 9.21 1.46 -7.54
C PRO A 172 10.29 2.55 -7.43
N ASN A 173 10.09 3.50 -6.52
CA ASN A 173 11.00 4.59 -6.21
C ASN A 173 11.72 4.40 -4.86
N LEU A 174 11.55 3.26 -4.19
CA LEU A 174 12.17 3.04 -2.87
C LEU A 174 13.69 2.96 -2.99
N ASN A 175 14.38 3.87 -2.30
CA ASN A 175 15.81 3.85 -2.10
C ASN A 175 16.13 3.57 -0.62
N LEU A 176 16.98 2.57 -0.37
CA LEU A 176 17.34 2.12 0.98
C LEU A 176 18.73 2.60 1.44
N GLU A 177 19.50 3.28 0.59
CA GLU A 177 20.90 3.64 0.87
C GLU A 177 21.07 4.60 2.05
N SER A 178 20.10 5.50 2.26
CA SER A 178 20.11 6.48 3.36
C SER A 178 19.69 5.89 4.71
N GLY A 179 19.09 4.69 4.75
CA GLY A 179 18.49 4.10 5.94
C GLY A 179 17.24 4.82 6.50
N VAL A 180 16.82 5.93 5.88
CA VAL A 180 15.60 6.67 6.21
C VAL A 180 14.87 7.01 4.91
N ILE A 181 13.60 6.64 4.84
CA ILE A 181 12.78 6.89 3.66
C ILE A 181 12.31 8.34 3.66
N LYS A 182 12.46 9.01 2.53
CA LYS A 182 11.98 10.39 2.30
C LYS A 182 11.38 10.47 0.91
N GLU A 183 10.38 11.33 0.74
CA GLU A 183 9.71 11.56 -0.55
C GLU A 183 10.72 11.88 -1.68
N GLU A 184 11.74 12.68 -1.37
CA GLU A 184 12.69 13.19 -2.36
C GLU A 184 13.87 12.25 -2.67
N ILE A 185 14.13 11.28 -1.79
CA ILE A 185 15.24 10.34 -1.94
C ILE A 185 14.69 9.09 -2.61
N VAL A 186 14.75 9.07 -3.95
CA VAL A 186 14.13 8.04 -4.78
C VAL A 186 15.16 7.25 -5.60
N ASP A 187 14.82 6.01 -5.90
CA ASP A 187 15.49 5.23 -6.95
C ASP A 187 14.97 5.70 -8.32
N ARG A 188 15.72 6.58 -8.98
CA ARG A 188 15.33 7.16 -10.27
C ARG A 188 15.50 6.17 -11.42
N ASP A 189 16.67 5.54 -11.48
CA ASP A 189 17.11 4.74 -12.63
C ASP A 189 16.77 3.25 -12.50
N GLY A 190 16.59 2.78 -11.26
CA GLY A 190 16.18 1.41 -10.98
C GLY A 190 14.66 1.26 -10.86
N HIS A 191 14.27 0.16 -10.23
CA HIS A 191 12.86 -0.22 -10.05
C HIS A 191 12.51 -0.39 -8.57
N GLY A 192 13.36 0.12 -7.66
CA GLY A 192 13.15 0.03 -6.23
C GLY A 192 13.04 -1.40 -5.71
N TYR A 193 12.13 -1.61 -4.77
CA TYR A 193 12.02 -2.86 -4.02
C TYR A 193 10.57 -3.30 -3.87
N MET A 194 10.40 -4.59 -3.65
CA MET A 194 9.15 -5.21 -3.26
C MET A 194 9.28 -5.75 -1.84
N ILE A 195 8.30 -5.40 -1.01
CA ILE A 195 8.13 -5.92 0.34
C ILE A 195 6.92 -6.84 0.31
N SER A 196 7.05 -8.04 0.86
CA SER A 196 5.93 -8.98 0.92
C SER A 196 5.89 -9.80 2.20
N ALA A 197 4.69 -10.20 2.58
CA ALA A 197 4.41 -10.96 3.78
C ALA A 197 3.35 -12.02 3.50
N VAL A 198 3.48 -13.16 4.19
CA VAL A 198 2.41 -14.15 4.35
C VAL A 198 2.21 -14.30 5.85
N LYS A 199 0.96 -14.40 6.28
CA LYS A 199 0.61 -14.51 7.69
C LYS A 199 1.40 -15.64 8.37
N ASP A 200 2.02 -15.32 9.50
CA ASP A 200 2.85 -16.18 10.34
C ASP A 200 4.12 -16.73 9.66
N GLN A 201 4.57 -16.11 8.56
CA GLN A 201 5.77 -16.51 7.82
C GLN A 201 6.84 -15.41 7.73
N GLY A 202 6.61 -14.26 8.36
CA GLY A 202 7.53 -13.13 8.36
C GLY A 202 7.59 -12.37 7.04
N VAL A 203 8.30 -11.25 7.05
CA VAL A 203 8.42 -10.35 5.90
C VAL A 203 9.66 -10.67 5.06
N SER A 204 9.50 -10.55 3.74
CA SER A 204 10.59 -10.66 2.77
C SER A 204 10.72 -9.37 1.98
N ILE A 205 11.95 -9.05 1.59
CA ILE A 205 12.25 -7.94 0.69
C ILE A 205 13.08 -8.43 -0.48
N ARG A 206 12.82 -7.90 -1.68
CA ARG A 206 13.62 -8.13 -2.89
C ARG A 206 13.74 -6.86 -3.71
N LYS A 207 14.84 -6.72 -4.46
CA LYS A 207 14.93 -5.70 -5.50
C LYS A 207 13.99 -6.08 -6.65
N MET A 208 13.27 -5.12 -7.22
CA MET A 208 12.46 -5.37 -8.41
C MET A 208 13.30 -5.23 -9.69
N GLY A 209 12.84 -5.85 -10.76
CA GLY A 209 13.46 -5.74 -12.08
C GLY A 209 12.46 -5.96 -13.20
N ARG A 210 12.96 -6.03 -14.43
CA ARG A 210 12.13 -6.11 -15.64
C ARG A 210 11.70 -7.54 -16.01
N GLY A 211 12.39 -8.55 -15.49
CA GLY A 211 12.19 -9.96 -15.86
C GLY A 211 11.66 -10.82 -14.70
N ALA A 212 12.34 -11.94 -14.43
CA ALA A 212 11.98 -12.84 -13.34
C ALA A 212 12.16 -12.16 -11.96
N LEU A 213 11.46 -12.68 -10.95
CA LEU A 213 11.64 -12.22 -9.58
C LEU A 213 13.07 -12.48 -9.10
N LEU A 214 13.76 -11.43 -8.67
CA LEU A 214 15.08 -11.54 -8.05
C LEU A 214 14.98 -12.24 -6.67
N PRO A 215 16.10 -12.78 -6.15
CA PRO A 215 16.13 -13.41 -4.83
C PRO A 215 15.60 -12.48 -3.74
N ALA A 216 14.77 -13.03 -2.87
CA ALA A 216 14.31 -12.35 -1.67
C ALA A 216 15.20 -12.70 -0.47
N ARG A 217 15.31 -11.76 0.46
CA ARG A 217 15.84 -12.00 1.81
C ARG A 217 14.74 -11.73 2.83
N LYS A 218 14.79 -12.42 3.97
CA LYS A 218 13.91 -12.11 5.10
C LYS A 218 14.34 -10.80 5.75
N LEU A 219 13.35 -10.07 6.26
CA LEU A 219 13.58 -8.97 7.19
C LEU A 219 13.51 -9.50 8.61
N ASP A 220 14.38 -8.98 9.46
CA ASP A 220 14.31 -9.23 10.90
C ASP A 220 13.11 -8.49 11.49
N GLN A 221 12.64 -8.95 12.65
CA GLN A 221 11.68 -8.16 13.44
C GLN A 221 12.31 -6.82 13.85
N ILE A 222 11.49 -5.78 13.90
CA ILE A 222 11.97 -4.48 14.35
C ILE A 222 12.30 -4.50 15.85
N PRO A 223 13.26 -3.68 16.30
CA PRO A 223 13.56 -3.56 17.72
C PRO A 223 12.31 -3.19 18.54
N GLN A 224 12.10 -3.96 19.60
CA GLN A 224 11.12 -3.62 20.63
C GLN A 224 11.71 -2.52 21.52
N ILE A 225 10.94 -1.46 21.75
CA ILE A 225 11.34 -0.30 22.56
C ILE A 225 10.40 -0.13 23.74
N THR A 226 10.88 0.44 24.84
CA THR A 226 10.04 0.76 26.00
C THR A 226 10.12 2.23 26.39
N ASP A 227 11.18 2.94 26.00
CA ASP A 227 11.33 4.37 26.22
C ASP A 227 10.69 5.17 25.07
N PRO A 228 9.73 6.09 25.35
CA PRO A 228 9.16 6.98 24.35
C PRO A 228 10.18 7.80 23.57
N SER A 229 11.34 8.09 24.15
CA SER A 229 12.40 8.82 23.48
C SER A 229 12.94 8.08 22.24
N GLU A 230 12.75 6.77 22.17
CA GLU A 230 13.16 5.90 21.05
C GLU A 230 12.12 5.85 19.91
N ILE A 231 10.95 6.46 20.10
CA ILE A 231 9.91 6.48 19.07
C ILE A 231 10.35 7.36 17.90
N ARG A 232 10.24 6.83 16.69
CA ARG A 232 10.47 7.51 15.42
C ARG A 232 9.20 7.41 14.59
N PHE A 233 8.37 8.44 14.70
CA PHE A 233 7.12 8.49 13.98
C PHE A 233 7.33 8.67 12.47
N VAL A 234 6.42 8.09 11.69
CA VAL A 234 6.15 8.44 10.30
C VAL A 234 4.69 8.86 10.16
N ASP A 235 4.43 9.99 9.49
CA ASP A 235 3.08 10.50 9.20
C ASP A 235 3.18 11.58 8.11
N CYS A 236 2.05 12.05 7.57
CA CYS A 236 2.00 13.12 6.57
C CYS A 236 1.45 14.42 7.18
N SER A 237 2.28 15.46 7.23
CA SER A 237 1.87 16.74 7.85
C SER A 237 0.77 17.50 7.08
N VAL A 238 0.67 17.25 5.78
CA VAL A 238 -0.28 17.92 4.87
C VAL A 238 -1.50 17.05 4.52
N ALA A 239 -1.56 15.81 5.01
CA ALA A 239 -2.69 14.93 4.73
C ALA A 239 -3.98 15.46 5.39
N ALA A 240 -5.00 15.72 4.57
CA ALA A 240 -6.30 16.17 5.06
C ALA A 240 -7.07 15.09 5.86
N SER A 241 -6.70 13.82 5.70
CA SER A 241 -7.35 12.69 6.38
C SER A 241 -6.90 12.50 7.83
N SER A 242 -5.74 13.04 8.24
CA SER A 242 -5.19 12.90 9.59
C SER A 242 -5.01 14.26 10.29
N ASN A 243 -5.12 14.26 11.62
CA ASN A 243 -4.98 15.41 12.50
C ASN A 243 -3.55 15.46 13.05
N PHE A 244 -2.65 16.04 12.26
CA PHE A 244 -1.23 16.19 12.60
C PHE A 244 -1.00 16.95 13.92
N THR A 245 -1.82 17.97 14.22
CA THR A 245 -1.71 18.72 15.47
C THR A 245 -2.01 17.85 16.69
N LEU A 246 -3.08 17.05 16.60
CA LEU A 246 -3.45 16.13 17.69
C LEU A 246 -2.41 15.02 17.87
N HIS A 247 -1.83 14.52 16.78
CA HIS A 247 -0.71 13.58 16.84
C HIS A 247 0.49 14.18 17.59
N GLY A 248 0.85 15.44 17.31
CA GLY A 248 1.91 16.14 18.04
C GLY A 248 1.63 16.34 19.53
N GLN A 249 0.36 16.51 19.92
CA GLN A 249 -0.04 16.56 21.33
C GLN A 249 0.13 15.19 22.01
N VAL A 250 -0.22 14.09 21.33
CA VAL A 250 0.03 12.72 21.81
C VAL A 250 1.53 12.47 21.99
N ALA A 251 2.34 12.84 21.00
CA ALA A 251 3.80 12.71 21.08
C ALA A 251 4.38 13.50 22.27
N SER A 252 3.96 14.76 22.43
CA SER A 252 4.39 15.62 23.53
C SER A 252 3.99 15.06 24.90
N ARG A 253 2.76 14.53 25.04
CA ARG A 253 2.28 13.88 26.27
C ARG A 253 3.10 12.65 26.62
N LEU A 254 3.46 11.85 25.62
CA LEU A 254 4.21 10.61 25.83
C LEU A 254 5.71 10.87 26.10
N GLY A 255 6.21 12.07 25.80
CA GLY A 255 7.65 12.39 25.83
C GLY A 255 8.41 11.87 24.59
N ALA A 256 7.69 11.65 23.49
CA ALA A 256 8.27 11.19 22.23
C ALA A 256 8.81 12.38 21.40
N PRO A 257 9.86 12.18 20.58
CA PRO A 257 10.39 13.23 19.71
C PRO A 257 9.34 13.77 18.73
N TRP A 258 9.23 15.11 18.66
CA TRP A 258 8.34 15.82 17.74
C TRP A 258 8.93 17.18 17.32
N PRO A 259 8.78 17.65 16.06
CA PRO A 259 8.12 16.97 14.94
C PRO A 259 8.90 15.76 14.44
N HIS A 260 8.20 14.83 13.83
CA HIS A 260 8.82 13.63 13.26
C HIS A 260 9.62 13.94 11.99
N MET A 261 10.63 13.10 11.70
CA MET A 261 11.55 13.33 10.58
C MET A 261 11.06 12.73 9.25
N THR A 262 10.24 11.68 9.30
CA THR A 262 9.80 10.95 8.11
C THR A 262 8.40 11.36 7.70
N ASN A 263 8.31 12.23 6.70
CA ASN A 263 7.06 12.71 6.14
C ASN A 263 6.75 11.97 4.84
N LEU A 264 5.72 11.12 4.84
CA LEU A 264 5.35 10.29 3.69
C LEU A 264 3.86 10.38 3.39
N TRP A 265 3.51 10.75 2.15
CA TRP A 265 2.15 10.93 1.70
C TRP A 265 1.41 9.59 1.59
N SER A 266 1.95 8.67 0.77
CA SER A 266 1.46 7.29 0.60
C SER A 266 1.29 6.63 1.96
N THR A 267 0.14 5.98 2.16
CA THR A 267 -0.16 5.31 3.44
C THR A 267 0.66 4.03 3.58
N GLN A 268 0.76 3.25 2.50
CA GLN A 268 1.49 1.98 2.43
C GLN A 268 3.00 2.18 2.59
N MET A 269 3.55 3.28 2.06
CA MET A 269 4.96 3.63 2.25
C MET A 269 5.32 3.91 3.73
N ARG A 270 4.35 4.25 4.59
CA ARG A 270 4.59 4.40 6.04
C ARG A 270 4.85 3.04 6.69
N TYR A 271 4.10 2.02 6.30
CA TYR A 271 4.35 0.64 6.76
C TYR A 271 5.69 0.13 6.23
N VAL A 272 6.02 0.43 4.98
CA VAL A 272 7.34 0.11 4.40
C VAL A 272 8.45 0.76 5.21
N ALA A 273 8.35 2.06 5.53
CA ALA A 273 9.34 2.77 6.33
C ALA A 273 9.49 2.22 7.77
N ILE A 274 8.43 1.63 8.33
CA ILE A 274 8.52 0.90 9.59
C ILE A 274 9.25 -0.43 9.40
N ALA A 275 8.89 -1.21 8.36
CA ALA A 275 9.44 -2.54 8.13
C ALA A 275 10.92 -2.55 7.71
N VAL A 276 11.36 -1.58 6.90
CA VAL A 276 12.75 -1.52 6.40
C VAL A 276 13.69 -0.71 7.30
N GLY A 277 13.14 -0.05 8.33
CA GLY A 277 13.88 0.77 9.27
C GLY A 277 13.85 2.28 8.95
N GLY A 278 14.33 3.08 9.91
CA GLY A 278 14.26 4.54 9.90
C GLY A 278 13.07 5.10 10.69
N CYS A 279 11.97 4.34 10.76
CA CYS A 279 10.79 4.64 11.58
C CYS A 279 10.45 3.43 12.45
N ASN A 280 9.55 3.59 13.43
CA ASN A 280 9.00 2.44 14.16
C ASN A 280 7.53 2.60 14.54
N ALA A 281 6.93 3.80 14.43
CA ALA A 281 5.53 4.00 14.79
C ALA A 281 4.79 4.96 13.85
N THR A 282 3.47 4.84 13.78
CA THR A 282 2.58 5.84 13.19
C THR A 282 1.25 5.88 13.93
N ILE A 283 0.63 7.06 13.96
CA ILE A 283 -0.72 7.26 14.47
C ILE A 283 -1.52 7.99 13.39
N LYS A 284 -2.54 7.32 12.83
CA LYS A 284 -3.54 7.96 11.97
C LYS A 284 -4.69 8.45 12.85
N MET A 285 -4.81 9.77 13.00
CA MET A 285 -5.85 10.40 13.82
C MET A 285 -6.88 11.10 12.92
N PRO A 286 -8.04 10.50 12.59
CA PRO A 286 -8.96 11.11 11.64
C PRO A 286 -9.46 12.48 12.09
N ARG A 287 -9.52 13.45 11.17
CA ARG A 287 -10.12 14.77 11.47
C ARG A 287 -11.64 14.70 11.65
N LYS A 288 -12.29 13.82 10.89
CA LYS A 288 -13.75 13.64 10.88
C LYS A 288 -14.11 12.36 11.65
N PRO A 289 -14.98 12.41 12.67
CA PRO A 289 -15.33 11.22 13.48
C PRO A 289 -15.92 10.06 12.68
N LYS A 290 -16.63 10.36 11.58
CA LYS A 290 -17.25 9.37 10.68
C LYS A 290 -16.28 8.81 9.63
N TYR A 291 -15.06 9.33 9.52
CA TYR A 291 -14.10 8.83 8.55
C TYR A 291 -13.66 7.41 8.91
N ARG A 292 -13.58 6.55 7.91
CA ARG A 292 -13.00 5.22 7.95
C ARG A 292 -12.08 5.08 6.75
N SER A 293 -10.89 4.54 6.95
CA SER A 293 -9.97 4.31 5.84
C SER A 293 -10.48 3.20 4.93
N ASN A 294 -10.10 3.24 3.67
CA ASN A 294 -10.35 2.13 2.76
C ASN A 294 -9.47 0.92 3.15
N ILE A 295 -9.89 -0.29 2.78
CA ILE A 295 -9.09 -1.49 3.08
C ILE A 295 -7.82 -1.56 2.23
N TRP A 296 -7.84 -1.05 0.99
CA TRP A 296 -6.70 -1.06 0.07
C TRP A 296 -5.53 -0.17 0.53
N ASP A 297 -5.81 0.93 1.23
CA ASP A 297 -4.81 1.83 1.83
C ASP A 297 -3.94 1.14 2.92
N HIS A 298 -4.41 0.00 3.47
CA HIS A 298 -3.89 -0.52 4.74
C HIS A 298 -3.64 -2.03 4.76
N ALA A 299 -4.44 -2.87 4.09
CA ALA A 299 -4.43 -4.32 4.31
C ALA A 299 -3.03 -4.96 4.17
N GLY A 300 -2.33 -4.68 3.07
CA GLY A 300 -0.97 -5.20 2.86
C GLY A 300 0.04 -4.70 3.90
N GLY A 301 0.04 -3.38 4.15
CA GLY A 301 0.92 -2.74 5.12
C GLY A 301 0.69 -3.18 6.57
N MET A 302 -0.57 -3.40 6.97
CA MET A 302 -0.91 -3.92 8.30
C MET A 302 -0.29 -5.30 8.52
N LEU A 303 -0.47 -6.21 7.57
CA LEU A 303 0.13 -7.55 7.65
C LEU A 303 1.66 -7.45 7.73
N ILE A 304 2.28 -6.63 6.88
CA ILE A 304 3.73 -6.41 6.92
C ILE A 304 4.19 -5.89 8.29
N ALA A 305 3.49 -4.92 8.87
CA ALA A 305 3.83 -4.39 10.20
C ALA A 305 3.70 -5.44 11.30
N GLU A 306 2.63 -6.23 11.31
CA GLU A 306 2.44 -7.32 12.27
C GLU A 306 3.57 -8.36 12.17
N GLU A 307 3.93 -8.77 10.96
CA GLU A 307 4.95 -9.79 10.71
C GLU A 307 6.38 -9.32 11.06
N VAL A 308 6.64 -8.01 11.15
CA VAL A 308 7.89 -7.46 11.71
C VAL A 308 7.82 -7.16 13.21
N GLY A 309 6.73 -7.52 13.90
CA GLY A 309 6.62 -7.42 15.37
C GLY A 309 5.97 -6.13 15.88
N CYS A 310 5.22 -5.42 15.03
CA CYS A 310 4.32 -4.36 15.48
C CYS A 310 2.98 -4.92 15.98
N LYS A 311 2.27 -4.11 16.76
CA LYS A 311 0.81 -4.20 16.92
C LYS A 311 0.14 -3.17 16.03
N VAL A 312 -1.02 -3.53 15.50
CA VAL A 312 -1.90 -2.68 14.70
C VAL A 312 -3.28 -2.66 15.35
N THR A 313 -3.74 -1.49 15.77
CA THR A 313 -5.09 -1.33 16.38
C THR A 313 -5.77 -0.06 15.92
N ASP A 314 -7.06 0.08 16.23
CA ASP A 314 -7.72 1.39 16.24
C ASP A 314 -7.15 2.30 17.36
N LEU A 315 -7.67 3.53 17.46
CA LEU A 315 -7.25 4.49 18.50
C LEU A 315 -7.63 4.10 19.94
N GLN A 316 -8.48 3.08 20.12
CA GLN A 316 -8.89 2.57 21.43
C GLN A 316 -8.10 1.32 21.86
N GLY A 317 -7.29 0.75 20.96
CA GLY A 317 -6.53 -0.47 21.20
C GLY A 317 -7.23 -1.74 20.71
N ASN A 318 -8.33 -1.63 19.97
CA ASN A 318 -9.05 -2.78 19.44
C ASN A 318 -8.39 -3.31 18.15
N PRO A 319 -8.40 -4.64 17.91
CA PRO A 319 -7.94 -5.22 16.66
C PRO A 319 -8.63 -4.63 15.43
N VAL A 320 -7.94 -4.64 14.29
CA VAL A 320 -8.46 -4.12 13.02
C VAL A 320 -8.99 -5.27 12.15
N GLU A 321 -10.28 -5.25 11.86
CA GLU A 321 -10.93 -6.23 10.98
C GLU A 321 -11.08 -5.70 9.55
N CYS A 322 -10.76 -6.52 8.54
CA CYS A 322 -10.92 -6.18 7.13
C CYS A 322 -12.20 -6.77 6.48
N GLY A 323 -13.01 -7.51 7.24
CA GLY A 323 -14.21 -8.21 6.73
C GLY A 323 -15.51 -7.41 6.78
N LEU A 324 -15.47 -6.08 6.95
CA LEU A 324 -16.66 -5.26 7.18
C LEU A 324 -17.01 -4.35 6.00
N GLY A 325 -16.64 -4.75 4.78
CA GLY A 325 -16.86 -3.93 3.59
C GLY A 325 -15.58 -3.46 2.91
N ARG A 326 -15.74 -2.47 2.03
CA ARG A 326 -14.66 -1.77 1.33
C ARG A 326 -13.82 -0.84 2.22
N THR A 327 -14.27 -0.61 3.45
CA THR A 327 -13.59 0.25 4.44
C THR A 327 -13.32 -0.55 5.70
N LEU A 328 -12.35 -0.10 6.49
CA LEU A 328 -12.12 -0.59 7.85
C LEU A 328 -13.23 -0.07 8.79
N ALA A 329 -14.48 -0.48 8.56
CA ALA A 329 -15.67 0.16 9.13
C ALA A 329 -15.68 0.18 10.67
N GLY A 330 -15.18 -0.89 11.29
CA GLY A 330 -15.03 -1.01 12.74
C GLY A 330 -13.86 -0.23 13.35
N CYS A 331 -12.96 0.30 12.52
CA CYS A 331 -11.69 0.89 12.96
C CYS A 331 -11.69 2.42 12.81
N HIS A 332 -11.71 3.13 13.93
CA HIS A 332 -11.55 4.60 13.92
C HIS A 332 -10.10 4.99 14.19
N GLY A 333 -9.45 5.52 13.14
CA GLY A 333 -8.03 5.85 13.15
C GLY A 333 -7.16 4.60 13.19
N MET A 334 -5.88 4.76 13.50
CA MET A 334 -4.97 3.62 13.59
C MET A 334 -3.74 3.94 14.42
N ILE A 335 -3.24 2.95 15.16
CA ILE A 335 -1.94 2.96 15.82
C ILE A 335 -1.15 1.78 15.29
N VAL A 336 0.08 2.03 14.87
CA VAL A 336 1.06 1.01 14.49
C VAL A 336 2.33 1.30 15.26
N ALA A 337 2.83 0.34 16.03
CA ALA A 337 4.04 0.51 16.84
C ALA A 337 4.59 -0.85 17.31
N PRO A 338 5.85 -0.92 17.78
CA PRO A 338 6.38 -2.13 18.41
C PRO A 338 5.47 -2.59 19.54
N ALA A 339 5.24 -3.90 19.63
CA ALA A 339 4.32 -4.49 20.61
C ALA A 339 4.63 -4.06 22.06
N SER A 340 5.91 -3.84 22.38
CA SER A 340 6.40 -3.43 23.69
C SER A 340 6.00 -2.02 24.15
N ILE A 341 5.69 -1.10 23.23
CA ILE A 341 5.32 0.30 23.56
C ILE A 341 3.88 0.65 23.15
N HIS A 342 3.25 -0.18 22.33
CA HIS A 342 1.93 0.07 21.75
C HIS A 342 0.86 0.47 22.78
N GLN A 343 0.78 -0.20 23.93
CA GLN A 343 -0.23 0.11 24.95
C GLN A 343 -0.09 1.52 25.51
N ARG A 344 1.14 2.02 25.66
CA ARG A 344 1.41 3.39 26.12
C ARG A 344 0.94 4.44 25.10
N LEU A 345 1.05 4.12 23.80
CA LEU A 345 0.53 4.98 22.73
C LEU A 345 -1.01 5.03 22.76
N VAL A 346 -1.67 3.88 22.95
CA VAL A 346 -3.14 3.82 23.12
C VAL A 346 -3.60 4.68 24.30
N GLU A 347 -2.92 4.58 25.44
CA GLU A 347 -3.22 5.38 26.63
C GLU A 347 -3.03 6.88 26.37
N ALA A 348 -1.89 7.28 25.79
CA ALA A 348 -1.62 8.68 25.44
C ALA A 348 -2.63 9.26 24.44
N VAL A 349 -3.07 8.47 23.45
CA VAL A 349 -4.14 8.84 22.51
C VAL A 349 -5.45 9.08 23.25
N ARG A 350 -5.84 8.13 24.12
CA ARG A 350 -7.10 8.21 24.88
C ARG A 350 -7.14 9.47 25.74
N GLU A 351 -6.09 9.73 26.51
CA GLU A 351 -6.03 10.90 27.39
C GLU A 351 -6.02 12.23 26.61
N THR A 352 -5.27 12.30 25.50
CA THR A 352 -5.22 13.51 24.65
C THR A 352 -6.58 13.80 24.02
N THR A 353 -7.31 12.76 23.62
CA THR A 353 -8.66 12.90 23.04
C THR A 353 -9.69 13.35 24.08
N LEU A 354 -9.61 12.84 25.32
CA LEU A 354 -10.47 13.26 26.43
C LEU A 354 -10.27 14.74 26.78
N GLN A 355 -9.02 15.19 26.89
CA GLN A 355 -8.71 16.60 27.14
C GLN A 355 -9.26 17.51 26.03
N SER A 356 -9.04 17.14 24.77
CA SER A 356 -9.54 17.89 23.61
C SER A 356 -11.07 17.94 23.51
N ALA A 357 -11.78 17.02 24.17
CA ALA A 357 -13.24 17.04 24.27
C ALA A 357 -13.73 17.94 25.40
N GLY A 358 -12.99 18.05 26.50
CA GLY A 358 -13.29 18.94 27.62
C GLY A 358 -12.98 20.42 27.35
N ASP A 359 -12.04 20.70 26.44
CA ASP A 359 -11.64 22.06 26.05
C ASP A 359 -12.54 22.68 24.96
N ARG A 360 -13.64 22.02 24.55
CA ARG A 360 -14.62 22.61 23.63
C ARG A 360 -15.61 23.48 24.42
N PRO A 361 -15.78 24.77 24.05
CA PRO A 361 -16.67 25.69 24.78
C PRO A 361 -18.14 25.29 24.73
#